data_AF-A0A098E737-F1
#
_entry.id   AF-A0A098E737-F1
#
_cell.length_a   1.000
_cell.length_b   1.000
_cell.length_c   1.000
_cell.angle_alpha   90.00
_cell.angle_beta   90.00
_cell.angle_gamma   90.00
#
_symmetry.space_group_name_H-M   'P 1'
#
loop_
_entity.id
_entity.type
_entity.pdbx_description
1 polymer ?
#
loop_
_entity_poly.entity_id
_entity_poly.type
_entity_poly.pdbx_seq_one_letter_code
_entity_poly.pdbx_strand_id
1 'polypeptide(L)'
;MENKKINIGIVAAEFNYDVTYAMVELAKEHAKFLNAEVVEVMKVPGTYDIPFGVKILLSKKNIDCIVTLGAVIEGQTDHDEIIAQQASRKIIDLSLEFNKPVALGISGPGMSRLEAHERVDYAKRAVETAVKMCKIKFANEGEKKEEEEVTKEQKIEEPEKKNGELMGAEEFMNKITEGKREKKKVGKPKKKKTFKVMANKTKKDEEISGPAKLKKIKDEEKKKIIEEIKKKRNITTKDVMNMFNVKRITAWSAMKELIKEGWVKTEGRRNKTHYILA
;
A
#
# COMPACT_ATOMS: atom_id res chain seq x y z
N MET A 1 12.83 -13.36 22.20
CA MET A 1 12.40 -14.45 21.28
C MET A 1 13.53 -14.90 20.35
N GLU A 2 14.73 -15.23 20.85
CA GLU A 2 15.93 -15.22 19.99
C GLU A 2 16.24 -16.48 19.15
N ASN A 3 15.50 -17.58 19.31
CA ASN A 3 15.87 -18.86 18.69
C ASN A 3 14.81 -19.50 17.75
N LYS A 4 13.77 -18.76 17.31
CA LYS A 4 12.88 -19.30 16.27
C LYS A 4 13.58 -19.23 14.90
N LYS A 5 14.03 -20.38 14.41
CA LYS A 5 14.48 -20.57 13.02
C LYS A 5 13.35 -20.20 12.06
N ILE A 6 13.65 -19.41 11.03
CA ILE A 6 12.66 -18.92 10.06
C ILE A 6 12.56 -19.89 8.90
N ASN A 7 11.35 -20.37 8.61
CA ASN A 7 11.11 -21.28 7.50
C ASN A 7 10.73 -20.52 6.22
N ILE A 8 11.58 -20.63 5.21
CA ILE A 8 11.47 -19.97 3.91
C ILE A 8 10.96 -20.96 2.86
N GLY A 9 9.91 -20.59 2.14
CA GLY A 9 9.57 -21.20 0.85
C GLY A 9 10.23 -20.44 -0.29
N ILE A 10 10.78 -21.12 -1.29
CA ILE A 10 11.27 -20.49 -2.52
C ILE A 10 10.33 -20.84 -3.67
N VAL A 11 9.98 -19.84 -4.48
CA VAL A 11 9.31 -20.04 -5.78
C VAL A 11 10.23 -19.52 -6.88
N ALA A 12 10.68 -20.39 -7.77
CA ALA A 12 11.67 -20.07 -8.79
C ALA A 12 11.16 -20.35 -10.21
N ALA A 13 11.37 -19.41 -11.13
CA ALA A 13 11.10 -19.63 -12.55
C ALA A 13 12.15 -20.56 -13.19
N GLU A 14 11.71 -21.48 -14.05
CA GLU A 14 12.60 -22.32 -14.86
C GLU A 14 13.09 -21.61 -16.13
N PHE A 15 12.34 -20.62 -16.63
CA PHE A 15 12.81 -19.73 -17.68
C PHE A 15 14.08 -18.97 -17.25
N ASN A 16 15.09 -18.90 -18.14
CA ASN A 16 16.46 -18.47 -17.83
C ASN A 16 17.14 -19.31 -16.73
N TYR A 17 16.99 -20.64 -16.83
CA TYR A 17 17.40 -21.63 -15.82
C TYR A 17 18.81 -21.47 -15.28
N ASP A 18 19.80 -21.18 -16.11
CA ASP A 18 21.20 -21.03 -15.70
C ASP A 18 21.42 -19.84 -14.76
N VAL A 19 20.63 -18.77 -14.89
CA VAL A 19 20.60 -17.64 -13.95
C VAL A 19 19.77 -18.01 -12.71
N THR A 20 18.55 -18.54 -12.90
CA THR A 20 17.63 -18.79 -11.77
C THR A 20 18.07 -19.95 -10.88
N TYR A 21 18.77 -20.95 -11.42
CA TYR A 21 19.43 -22.01 -10.66
C TYR A 21 20.53 -21.45 -9.74
N ALA A 22 21.41 -20.60 -10.29
CA ALA A 22 22.45 -19.93 -9.50
C ALA A 22 21.82 -19.05 -8.39
N MET A 23 20.71 -18.37 -8.68
CA MET A 23 19.93 -17.62 -7.68
C MET A 23 19.36 -18.54 -6.58
N VAL A 24 18.84 -19.72 -6.93
CA VAL A 24 18.28 -20.68 -5.95
C VAL A 24 19.36 -21.22 -5.01
N GLU A 25 20.52 -21.64 -5.54
CA GLU A 25 21.60 -22.14 -4.68
C GLU A 25 22.16 -21.02 -3.79
N LEU A 26 22.39 -19.82 -4.34
CA LEU A 26 22.84 -18.67 -3.56
C LEU A 26 21.84 -18.25 -2.48
N ALA A 27 20.53 -18.37 -2.75
CA ALA A 27 19.48 -18.14 -1.76
C ALA A 27 19.51 -19.17 -0.62
N LYS A 28 19.72 -20.45 -0.92
CA LYS A 28 19.85 -21.52 0.09
C LYS A 28 21.08 -21.30 0.98
N GLU A 29 22.22 -20.94 0.39
CA GLU A 29 23.44 -20.62 1.14
C GLU A 29 23.24 -19.41 2.06
N HIS A 30 22.67 -18.32 1.53
CA HIS A 30 22.45 -17.11 2.32
C HIS A 30 21.38 -17.30 3.41
N ALA A 31 20.37 -18.14 3.17
CA ALA A 31 19.40 -18.51 4.20
C ALA A 31 20.08 -19.23 5.38
N LYS A 32 20.96 -20.20 5.10
CA LYS A 32 21.76 -20.88 6.13
C LYS A 32 22.63 -19.90 6.91
N PHE A 33 23.30 -18.98 6.22
CA PHE A 33 24.13 -17.92 6.84
C PHE A 33 23.33 -17.03 7.80
N LEU A 34 22.05 -16.76 7.51
CA LEU A 34 21.15 -15.97 8.36
C LEU A 34 20.42 -16.78 9.44
N ASN A 35 20.80 -18.04 9.67
CA ASN A 35 20.11 -19.01 10.54
C ASN A 35 18.61 -19.19 10.20
N ALA A 36 18.30 -19.21 8.90
CA ALA A 36 17.01 -19.56 8.35
C ALA A 36 17.08 -20.89 7.59
N GLU A 37 15.93 -21.49 7.31
CA GLU A 37 15.82 -22.78 6.62
C GLU A 37 14.95 -22.67 5.38
N VAL A 38 15.49 -23.08 4.22
CA VAL A 38 14.67 -23.26 3.01
C VAL A 38 14.00 -24.62 3.12
N VAL A 39 12.72 -24.64 3.51
CA VAL A 39 11.96 -25.87 3.74
C VAL A 39 11.37 -26.45 2.46
N GLU A 40 11.16 -25.63 1.44
CA GLU A 40 10.60 -26.04 0.16
C GLU A 40 11.06 -25.14 -0.98
N VAL A 41 11.35 -25.73 -2.15
CA VAL A 41 11.62 -25.02 -3.40
C VAL A 41 10.63 -25.50 -4.45
N MET A 42 9.72 -24.61 -4.86
CA MET A 42 8.76 -24.85 -5.93
C MET A 42 9.26 -24.22 -7.22
N LYS A 43 9.39 -25.03 -8.28
CA LYS A 43 9.68 -24.55 -9.62
C LYS A 43 8.39 -24.24 -10.38
N VAL A 44 8.39 -23.21 -11.21
CA VAL A 44 7.29 -22.82 -12.09
C VAL A 44 7.84 -22.49 -13.49
N PRO A 45 7.06 -22.60 -14.59
CA PRO A 45 7.60 -22.46 -15.94
C PRO A 45 8.27 -21.10 -16.20
N GLY A 46 7.62 -19.99 -15.86
CA GLY A 46 8.18 -18.65 -16.03
C GLY A 46 7.88 -17.68 -14.89
N THR A 47 8.46 -16.49 -14.99
CA THR A 47 8.29 -15.41 -14.00
C THR A 47 6.82 -15.00 -13.82
N TYR A 48 6.01 -15.10 -14.87
CA TYR A 48 4.58 -14.79 -14.81
C TYR A 48 3.78 -15.78 -13.93
N ASP A 49 4.27 -17.02 -13.78
CA ASP A 49 3.61 -18.10 -13.04
C ASP A 49 3.99 -18.10 -11.54
N ILE A 50 5.03 -17.35 -11.15
CA ILE A 50 5.49 -17.24 -9.76
C ILE A 50 4.35 -16.92 -8.78
N PRO A 51 3.42 -15.97 -9.04
CA PRO A 51 2.31 -15.70 -8.12
C PRO A 51 1.42 -16.93 -7.84
N PHE A 52 1.28 -17.85 -8.80
CA PHE A 52 0.52 -19.08 -8.59
C PHE A 52 1.24 -20.02 -7.61
N GLY A 53 2.55 -20.25 -7.81
CA GLY A 53 3.38 -21.03 -6.89
C GLY A 53 3.44 -20.39 -5.48
N VAL A 54 3.53 -19.06 -5.41
CA VAL A 54 3.49 -18.28 -4.16
C VAL A 54 2.20 -18.58 -3.39
N LYS A 55 1.03 -18.53 -4.04
CA LYS A 55 -0.26 -18.82 -3.41
C LYS A 55 -0.31 -20.23 -2.81
N ILE A 56 0.26 -21.23 -3.49
CA ILE A 56 0.31 -22.62 -3.00
C ILE A 56 1.18 -22.70 -1.74
N LEU A 57 2.38 -22.12 -1.75
CA LEU A 57 3.28 -22.13 -0.59
C LEU A 57 2.76 -21.29 0.59
N LEU A 58 2.11 -20.15 0.33
CA LEU A 58 1.54 -19.29 1.38
C LEU A 58 0.50 -20.03 2.23
N SER A 59 -0.27 -20.92 1.60
CA SER A 59 -1.30 -21.75 2.24
C SER A 59 -0.74 -22.78 3.22
N LYS A 60 0.58 -23.07 3.17
CA LYS A 60 1.22 -24.05 4.06
C LYS A 60 1.57 -23.43 5.41
N LYS A 61 1.27 -24.13 6.51
CA LYS A 61 1.49 -23.64 7.89
C LYS A 61 2.96 -23.64 8.32
N ASN A 62 3.79 -24.48 7.72
CA ASN A 62 5.22 -24.61 8.04
C ASN A 62 6.12 -23.57 7.34
N ILE A 63 5.55 -22.67 6.52
CA ILE A 63 6.28 -21.62 5.81
C ILE A 63 5.93 -20.26 6.44
N ASP A 64 6.93 -19.58 6.97
CA ASP A 64 6.79 -18.27 7.64
C ASP A 64 6.86 -17.10 6.65
N CYS A 65 7.72 -17.20 5.63
CA CYS A 65 7.87 -16.23 4.55
C CYS A 65 8.30 -16.91 3.23
N ILE A 66 8.19 -16.19 2.12
CA ILE A 66 8.55 -16.69 0.78
C ILE A 66 9.56 -15.77 0.11
N VAL A 67 10.45 -16.37 -0.67
CA VAL A 67 11.37 -15.68 -1.60
C VAL A 67 10.99 -16.08 -3.02
N THR A 68 10.73 -15.09 -3.87
CA THR A 68 10.49 -15.30 -5.30
C THR A 68 11.78 -15.08 -6.08
N LEU A 69 12.11 -15.96 -7.02
CA LEU A 69 13.34 -15.88 -7.82
C LEU A 69 13.01 -16.02 -9.31
N GLY A 70 13.54 -15.11 -10.12
CA GLY A 70 13.35 -15.13 -11.57
C GLY A 70 14.29 -14.16 -12.25
N ALA A 71 14.53 -14.37 -13.53
CA ALA A 71 15.32 -13.46 -14.37
C ALA A 71 14.51 -13.12 -15.63
N VAL A 72 14.27 -11.83 -15.85
CA VAL A 72 13.54 -11.28 -16.99
C VAL A 72 14.54 -10.52 -17.86
N ILE A 73 14.99 -11.18 -18.92
CA ILE A 73 15.96 -10.64 -19.88
C ILE A 73 15.19 -9.92 -21.01
N GLU A 74 15.71 -8.78 -21.46
CA GLU A 74 15.10 -7.94 -22.49
C GLU A 74 14.98 -8.69 -23.83
N GLY A 75 13.82 -8.54 -24.48
CA GLY A 75 13.51 -9.13 -25.77
C GLY A 75 13.43 -8.10 -26.90
N GLN A 76 12.79 -8.47 -28.01
CA GLN A 76 12.52 -7.55 -29.14
C GLN A 76 11.23 -6.71 -28.94
N THR A 77 10.51 -6.94 -27.85
CA THR A 77 9.16 -6.39 -27.58
C THR A 77 8.95 -6.20 -26.08
N ASP A 78 8.13 -5.23 -25.68
CA ASP A 78 7.74 -4.88 -24.28
C ASP A 78 7.03 -6.00 -23.47
N HIS A 79 7.07 -7.25 -23.93
CA HIS A 79 6.48 -8.41 -23.27
C HIS A 79 7.12 -8.70 -21.91
N ASP A 80 8.42 -8.46 -21.79
CA ASP A 80 9.21 -8.65 -20.58
C ASP A 80 8.79 -7.64 -19.48
N GLU A 81 8.55 -6.37 -19.85
CA GLU A 81 7.97 -5.37 -18.96
C GLU A 81 6.60 -5.79 -18.42
N ILE A 82 5.70 -6.25 -19.30
CA ILE A 82 4.35 -6.69 -18.90
C ILE A 82 4.42 -7.87 -17.93
N ILE A 83 5.28 -8.86 -18.20
CA ILE A 83 5.48 -10.01 -17.30
C ILE A 83 5.95 -9.55 -15.92
N ALA A 84 7.02 -8.77 -15.86
CA ALA A 84 7.62 -8.36 -14.59
C ALA A 84 6.68 -7.46 -13.76
N GLN A 85 5.95 -6.55 -14.41
CA GLN A 85 4.99 -5.66 -13.74
C GLN A 85 3.79 -6.42 -13.18
N GLN A 86 3.19 -7.35 -13.94
CA GLN A 86 2.04 -8.11 -13.43
C GLN A 86 2.44 -9.14 -12.37
N ALA A 87 3.58 -9.81 -12.53
CA ALA A 87 4.11 -10.74 -11.53
C ALA A 87 4.40 -10.03 -10.19
N SER A 88 5.18 -8.95 -10.22
CA SER A 88 5.54 -8.18 -9.01
C SER A 88 4.31 -7.60 -8.30
N ARG A 89 3.34 -7.06 -9.04
CA ARG A 89 2.06 -6.59 -8.47
C ARG A 89 1.32 -7.71 -7.76
N LYS A 90 1.16 -8.88 -8.40
CA LYS A 90 0.40 -9.99 -7.81
C LYS A 90 1.11 -10.64 -6.62
N ILE A 91 2.46 -10.62 -6.60
CA ILE A 91 3.27 -11.02 -5.43
C ILE A 91 2.97 -10.14 -4.21
N ILE A 92 2.86 -8.82 -4.39
CA ILE A 92 2.51 -7.88 -3.32
C ILE A 92 1.09 -8.14 -2.80
N ASP A 93 0.11 -8.27 -3.71
CA ASP A 93 -1.28 -8.60 -3.35
C ASP A 93 -1.34 -9.85 -2.45
N LEU A 94 -0.64 -10.93 -2.84
CA LEU A 94 -0.64 -12.21 -2.12
C LEU A 94 0.05 -12.11 -0.75
N SER A 95 1.12 -11.31 -0.64
CA SER A 95 1.79 -11.09 0.65
C SER A 95 0.86 -10.42 1.67
N LEU A 96 0.05 -9.45 1.20
CA LEU A 96 -0.94 -8.75 2.01
C LEU A 96 -2.16 -9.64 2.31
N GLU A 97 -2.68 -10.37 1.32
CA GLU A 97 -3.84 -11.27 1.43
C GLU A 97 -3.61 -12.36 2.50
N PHE A 98 -2.43 -12.97 2.52
CA PHE A 98 -2.08 -14.04 3.47
C PHE A 98 -1.39 -13.54 4.74
N ASN A 99 -1.17 -12.23 4.88
CA ASN A 99 -0.40 -11.61 5.97
C ASN A 99 0.95 -12.32 6.25
N LYS A 100 1.67 -12.66 5.18
CA LYS A 100 2.98 -13.35 5.22
C LYS A 100 3.96 -12.64 4.28
N PRO A 101 5.20 -12.34 4.69
CA PRO A 101 6.16 -11.66 3.83
C PRO A 101 6.49 -12.49 2.58
N VAL A 102 6.36 -11.89 1.40
CA VAL A 102 6.88 -12.42 0.14
C VAL A 102 7.90 -11.44 -0.42
N ALA A 103 9.17 -11.85 -0.47
CA ALA A 103 10.24 -11.02 -1.00
C ALA A 103 10.37 -11.17 -2.52
N LEU A 104 10.65 -10.04 -3.17
CA LEU A 104 10.87 -9.93 -4.61
C LEU A 104 12.36 -10.14 -4.92
N GLY A 105 12.71 -11.29 -5.50
CA GLY A 105 14.02 -11.59 -6.07
C GLY A 105 13.95 -11.85 -7.57
N ILE A 106 13.02 -11.18 -8.26
CA ILE A 106 12.96 -11.16 -9.73
C ILE A 106 13.90 -10.05 -10.21
N SER A 107 14.87 -10.38 -11.06
CA SER A 107 15.73 -9.43 -11.76
C SER A 107 15.17 -9.10 -13.15
N GLY A 108 15.42 -7.88 -13.63
CA GLY A 108 14.78 -7.33 -14.84
C GLY A 108 13.49 -6.53 -14.55
N PRO A 109 12.74 -6.07 -15.56
CA PRO A 109 12.95 -6.23 -17.02
C PRO A 109 14.09 -5.33 -17.55
N GLY A 110 14.28 -5.27 -18.87
CA GLY A 110 15.23 -4.31 -19.49
C GLY A 110 16.69 -4.56 -19.10
N MET A 111 17.13 -5.82 -19.17
CA MET A 111 18.53 -6.20 -18.91
C MET A 111 19.02 -7.25 -19.90
N SER A 112 20.30 -7.18 -20.23
CA SER A 112 20.99 -8.18 -21.05
C SER A 112 21.24 -9.48 -20.27
N ARG A 113 21.58 -10.55 -21.00
CA ARG A 113 21.94 -11.85 -20.42
C ARG A 113 23.19 -11.79 -19.53
N LEU A 114 24.15 -10.93 -19.86
CA LEU A 114 25.35 -10.74 -19.03
C LEU A 114 25.01 -10.08 -17.69
N GLU A 115 24.24 -8.99 -17.72
CA GLU A 115 23.74 -8.33 -16.50
C GLU A 115 22.89 -9.27 -15.63
N ALA A 116 22.15 -10.20 -16.24
CA ALA A 116 21.38 -11.20 -15.50
C ALA A 116 22.28 -12.12 -14.66
N HIS A 117 23.45 -12.53 -15.18
CA HIS A 117 24.44 -13.29 -14.43
C HIS A 117 25.10 -12.45 -13.32
N GLU A 118 25.42 -11.18 -13.57
CA GLU A 118 25.96 -10.28 -12.54
C GLU A 118 24.96 -10.03 -11.39
N ARG A 119 23.66 -10.00 -11.71
CA ARG A 119 22.56 -9.74 -10.75
C ARG A 119 22.02 -10.97 -10.03
N VAL A 120 22.71 -12.12 -10.12
CA VAL A 120 22.37 -13.32 -9.32
C VAL A 120 22.37 -13.01 -7.82
N ASP A 121 23.15 -12.01 -7.37
CA ASP A 121 23.19 -11.54 -5.98
C ASP A 121 21.84 -10.99 -5.46
N TYR A 122 20.89 -10.63 -6.32
CA TYR A 122 19.53 -10.23 -5.93
C TYR A 122 18.83 -11.32 -5.11
N ALA A 123 19.20 -12.59 -5.29
CA ALA A 123 18.75 -13.70 -4.47
C ALA A 123 19.07 -13.49 -2.98
N LYS A 124 20.30 -13.04 -2.65
CA LYS A 124 20.71 -12.74 -1.25
C LYS A 124 19.87 -11.62 -0.67
N ARG A 125 19.67 -10.54 -1.43
CA ARG A 125 18.88 -9.37 -1.04
C ARG A 125 17.42 -9.74 -0.75
N ALA A 126 16.84 -10.62 -1.57
CA ALA A 126 15.49 -11.14 -1.37
C ALA A 126 15.38 -12.03 -0.12
N VAL A 127 16.34 -12.94 0.12
CA VAL A 127 16.39 -13.74 1.36
C VAL A 127 16.51 -12.85 2.59
N GLU A 128 17.42 -11.88 2.60
CA GLU A 128 17.54 -10.92 3.70
C GLU A 128 16.25 -10.17 3.97
N THR A 129 15.58 -9.70 2.92
CA THR A 129 14.31 -8.98 3.04
C THR A 129 13.23 -9.88 3.63
N ALA A 130 13.12 -11.14 3.16
CA ALA A 130 12.16 -12.11 3.71
C ALA A 130 12.43 -12.39 5.20
N VAL A 131 13.69 -12.60 5.58
CA VAL A 131 14.11 -12.84 6.99
C VAL A 131 13.84 -11.62 7.87
N LYS A 132 14.25 -10.41 7.44
CA LYS A 132 14.06 -9.16 8.18
C LYS A 132 12.57 -8.84 8.37
N MET A 133 11.76 -8.94 7.32
CA MET A 133 10.30 -8.75 7.41
C MET A 133 9.61 -9.80 8.29
N CYS A 134 10.09 -11.05 8.27
CA CYS A 134 9.58 -12.11 9.14
C CYS A 134 9.86 -11.81 10.63
N LYS A 135 11.07 -11.32 10.97
CA LYS A 135 11.42 -10.86 12.32
C LYS A 135 10.53 -9.69 12.79
N ILE A 136 10.30 -8.69 11.92
CA ILE A 136 9.39 -7.57 12.22
C ILE A 136 7.96 -8.07 12.49
N LYS A 137 7.45 -8.98 11.65
CA LYS A 137 6.13 -9.59 11.84
C LYS A 137 6.02 -10.30 13.20
N PHE A 138 7.02 -11.10 13.59
CA PHE A 138 6.99 -11.83 14.86
C PHE A 138 7.10 -10.92 16.09
N ALA A 139 7.88 -9.83 16.02
CA ALA A 139 7.91 -8.83 17.10
C ALA A 139 6.52 -8.22 17.34
N ASN A 140 5.88 -7.73 16.27
CA ASN A 140 4.54 -7.16 16.33
C ASN A 140 3.44 -8.18 16.73
N GLU A 141 3.67 -9.48 16.54
CA GLU A 141 2.78 -10.56 17.01
C GLU A 141 3.04 -10.96 18.47
N GLY A 142 4.19 -10.61 19.04
CA GLY A 142 4.50 -10.72 20.46
C GLY A 142 3.82 -9.60 21.26
N GLU A 143 4.08 -8.35 20.87
CA GLU A 143 3.53 -7.15 21.52
C GLU A 143 1.99 -7.22 21.65
N LYS A 144 1.29 -7.64 20.59
CA LYS A 144 -0.17 -7.81 20.63
C LYS A 144 -0.67 -8.88 21.60
N LYS A 145 0.12 -9.92 21.87
CA LYS A 145 -0.24 -10.94 22.85
C LYS A 145 -0.03 -10.43 24.25
N GLU A 146 1.05 -9.70 24.50
CA GLU A 146 1.31 -9.05 25.78
C GLU A 146 0.20 -8.00 26.09
N GLU A 147 -0.21 -7.18 25.12
CA GLU A 147 -1.36 -6.28 25.27
C GLU A 147 -2.69 -7.05 25.53
N GLU A 148 -2.93 -8.15 24.82
CA GLU A 148 -4.11 -9.01 25.02
C GLU A 148 -4.09 -9.84 26.32
N GLU A 149 -2.92 -10.07 26.92
CA GLU A 149 -2.77 -10.79 28.20
C GLU A 149 -2.89 -9.79 29.37
N VAL A 150 -2.21 -8.64 29.32
CA VAL A 150 -2.36 -7.55 30.30
C VAL A 150 -3.82 -7.09 30.40
N THR A 151 -4.54 -6.97 29.28
CA THR A 151 -5.97 -6.60 29.30
C THR A 151 -6.93 -7.71 29.76
N LYS A 152 -6.46 -8.95 29.90
CA LYS A 152 -7.18 -10.06 30.56
C LYS A 152 -6.86 -10.10 32.05
N GLU A 153 -5.60 -9.93 32.44
CA GLU A 153 -5.17 -9.90 33.84
C GLU A 153 -5.78 -8.69 34.59
N GLN A 154 -5.82 -7.51 33.97
CA GLN A 154 -6.49 -6.32 34.50
C GLN A 154 -8.02 -6.46 34.64
N LYS A 155 -8.62 -7.57 34.19
CA LYS A 155 -10.06 -7.89 34.42
C LYS A 155 -10.29 -8.89 35.55
N ILE A 156 -9.26 -9.34 36.24
CA ILE A 156 -9.38 -10.34 37.33
C ILE A 156 -9.49 -9.68 38.72
N GLU A 157 -9.14 -8.40 38.86
CA GLU A 157 -9.32 -7.64 40.11
C GLU A 157 -10.58 -6.75 40.11
N GLU A 158 -11.76 -7.34 40.29
CA GLU A 158 -12.87 -6.63 40.97
C GLU A 158 -12.87 -7.02 42.45
N PRO A 159 -12.68 -6.07 43.39
CA PRO A 159 -12.79 -6.37 44.82
C PRO A 159 -14.25 -6.59 45.20
N GLU A 160 -14.53 -7.63 46.00
CA GLU A 160 -15.86 -7.92 46.54
C GLU A 160 -16.45 -6.70 47.27
N LYS A 161 -17.48 -6.09 46.67
CA LYS A 161 -18.18 -4.96 47.30
C LYS A 161 -19.07 -5.48 48.42
N LYS A 162 -18.66 -5.20 49.66
CA LYS A 162 -19.50 -5.38 50.85
C LYS A 162 -20.84 -4.65 50.68
N ASN A 163 -21.90 -5.28 51.16
CA ASN A 163 -23.27 -4.77 51.10
C ASN A 163 -23.39 -3.34 51.67
N GLY A 164 -23.91 -2.43 50.84
CA GLY A 164 -24.31 -1.08 51.20
C GLY A 164 -25.17 -0.52 50.07
N GLU A 165 -26.38 -0.08 50.39
CA GLU A 165 -27.42 0.26 49.41
C GLU A 165 -27.01 1.44 48.52
N LEU A 166 -27.15 1.28 47.20
CA LEU A 166 -26.93 2.33 46.21
C LEU A 166 -28.12 2.39 45.26
N MET A 167 -28.70 3.59 45.10
CA MET A 167 -29.89 3.88 44.31
C MET A 167 -29.80 3.34 42.87
N GLY A 168 -30.89 2.73 42.39
CA GLY A 168 -31.01 2.26 41.03
C GLY A 168 -31.10 3.39 40.01
N ALA A 169 -30.50 3.20 38.83
CA ALA A 169 -30.45 4.20 37.76
C ALA A 169 -31.83 4.66 37.25
N GLU A 170 -32.88 3.85 37.43
CA GLU A 170 -34.26 4.21 37.07
C GLU A 170 -34.79 5.38 37.91
N GLU A 171 -34.39 5.49 39.18
CA GLU A 171 -34.84 6.53 40.11
C GLU A 171 -34.20 7.90 39.78
N PHE A 172 -32.95 7.88 39.30
CA PHE A 172 -32.26 9.05 38.77
C PHE A 172 -32.88 9.54 37.45
N MET A 173 -33.26 8.60 36.57
CA MET A 173 -33.84 8.93 35.26
C MET A 173 -35.25 9.54 35.37
N ASN A 174 -36.08 9.08 36.30
CA ASN A 174 -37.44 9.63 36.47
C ASN A 174 -37.43 11.14 36.83
N LYS A 175 -36.51 11.60 37.70
CA LYS A 175 -36.40 13.02 38.08
C LYS A 175 -36.05 13.96 36.92
N ILE A 176 -35.43 13.47 35.85
CA ILE A 176 -35.08 14.28 34.67
C ILE A 176 -36.29 14.45 33.74
N THR A 177 -37.26 13.53 33.77
CA THR A 177 -38.32 13.44 32.75
C THR A 177 -39.62 14.22 33.04
N GLU A 178 -39.84 14.74 34.25
CA GLU A 178 -41.09 15.46 34.57
C GLU A 178 -41.11 16.93 34.11
N GLY A 179 -39.98 17.49 33.69
CA GLY A 179 -39.88 18.93 33.37
C GLY A 179 -40.54 19.40 32.06
N LYS A 180 -40.83 18.52 31.09
CA LYS A 180 -41.37 18.92 29.76
C LYS A 180 -42.34 17.92 29.14
N ARG A 181 -43.64 18.10 29.41
CA ARG A 181 -44.73 17.61 28.56
C ARG A 181 -45.60 18.78 28.09
N GLU A 182 -45.68 19.01 26.78
CA GLU A 182 -46.93 19.45 26.13
C GLU A 182 -47.01 18.91 24.68
N LYS A 183 -48.09 18.15 24.41
CA LYS A 183 -48.80 17.95 23.12
C LYS A 183 -47.98 17.38 21.92
N LYS A 184 -48.05 16.07 21.59
CA LYS A 184 -49.12 15.33 20.85
C LYS A 184 -49.62 16.10 19.59
N LYS A 185 -49.54 15.59 18.35
CA LYS A 185 -50.22 14.43 17.68
C LYS A 185 -49.51 14.18 16.31
N VAL A 186 -49.65 13.12 15.49
CA VAL A 186 -50.22 11.74 15.49
C VAL A 186 -49.68 11.00 14.23
N GLY A 187 -49.61 9.65 14.18
CA GLY A 187 -49.54 8.87 12.92
C GLY A 187 -48.47 7.76 12.83
N LYS A 188 -48.90 6.49 12.67
CA LYS A 188 -48.09 5.32 12.18
C LYS A 188 -48.28 5.23 10.65
N PRO A 189 -47.34 4.70 9.80
CA PRO A 189 -46.85 3.30 9.92
C PRO A 189 -45.48 2.89 9.29
N LYS A 190 -45.09 1.62 9.57
CA LYS A 190 -44.29 0.64 8.75
C LYS A 190 -42.79 0.88 8.35
N LYS A 191 -41.95 -0.05 8.84
CA LYS A 191 -40.70 -0.67 8.28
C LYS A 191 -39.82 0.10 7.25
N LYS A 192 -38.58 0.48 7.63
CA LYS A 192 -37.33 0.53 6.83
C LYS A 192 -36.14 0.21 7.78
N LYS A 193 -35.20 -0.71 7.51
CA LYS A 193 -34.03 -0.70 6.59
C LYS A 193 -33.05 0.48 6.76
N THR A 194 -31.77 0.10 6.96
CA THR A 194 -30.50 0.88 6.90
C THR A 194 -30.35 2.12 7.80
N PHE A 195 -29.52 2.00 8.84
CA PHE A 195 -28.96 3.15 9.56
C PHE A 195 -27.91 3.86 8.70
N LYS A 196 -28.10 5.16 8.50
CA LYS A 196 -27.14 6.10 7.90
C LYS A 196 -26.80 7.12 8.99
N VAL A 197 -25.61 7.03 9.58
CA VAL A 197 -25.17 8.01 10.59
C VAL A 197 -24.72 9.27 9.85
N MET A 198 -25.48 10.36 9.99
CA MET A 198 -25.06 11.69 9.55
C MET A 198 -24.12 12.29 10.59
N ALA A 199 -22.94 12.74 10.16
CA ALA A 199 -22.09 13.59 10.97
C ALA A 199 -22.64 15.02 10.95
N ASN A 200 -22.92 15.59 12.14
CA ASN A 200 -23.11 17.02 12.27
C ASN A 200 -21.77 17.73 12.01
N LYS A 201 -21.74 18.65 11.04
CA LYS A 201 -20.71 19.69 10.98
C LYS A 201 -21.37 21.06 10.99
N THR A 202 -20.96 21.84 11.97
CA THR A 202 -21.30 23.25 12.15
C THR A 202 -20.79 24.10 10.99
N LYS A 203 -21.51 25.19 10.67
CA LYS A 203 -21.11 26.17 9.67
C LYS A 203 -19.76 26.79 10.05
N LYS A 204 -18.74 26.60 9.21
CA LYS A 204 -17.58 27.50 9.02
C LYS A 204 -17.06 27.33 7.61
N ASP A 205 -17.10 28.44 6.87
CA ASP A 205 -16.29 28.79 5.71
C ASP A 205 -16.13 27.74 4.60
N GLU A 206 -16.93 27.89 3.53
CA GLU A 206 -16.80 27.13 2.29
C GLU A 206 -15.52 27.53 1.51
N GLU A 207 -14.35 26.98 1.90
CA GLU A 207 -13.20 26.92 1.00
C GLU A 207 -13.54 26.03 -0.22
N ILE A 208 -14.00 26.67 -1.30
CA ILE A 208 -14.37 26.03 -2.57
C ILE A 208 -13.23 25.12 -3.07
N SER A 209 -13.48 23.81 -3.08
CA SER A 209 -12.53 22.82 -3.54
C SER A 209 -12.49 22.72 -5.07
N GLY A 210 -11.30 22.83 -5.65
CA GLY A 210 -11.02 22.38 -7.01
C GLY A 210 -11.64 23.23 -8.15
N PRO A 211 -12.18 22.58 -9.21
CA PRO A 211 -12.11 23.07 -10.60
C PRO A 211 -12.92 24.34 -10.94
N ALA A 212 -13.71 24.88 -10.00
CA ALA A 212 -14.49 26.10 -10.21
C ALA A 212 -13.63 27.39 -10.32
N LYS A 213 -12.38 27.39 -9.82
CA LYS A 213 -11.51 28.59 -9.88
C LYS A 213 -10.93 28.87 -11.27
N LEU A 214 -10.50 27.86 -12.05
CA LEU A 214 -9.87 28.11 -13.36
C LEU A 214 -10.81 28.79 -14.37
N LYS A 215 -12.10 28.44 -14.38
CA LYS A 215 -13.11 29.08 -15.24
C LYS A 215 -13.46 30.53 -14.85
N LYS A 216 -12.94 31.05 -13.73
CA LYS A 216 -13.20 32.41 -13.23
C LYS A 216 -11.96 33.32 -13.20
N ILE A 217 -10.80 32.86 -13.67
CA ILE A 217 -9.59 33.69 -13.79
C ILE A 217 -9.83 34.76 -14.86
N LYS A 218 -9.56 36.04 -14.55
CA LYS A 218 -9.72 37.15 -15.50
C LYS A 218 -8.68 37.03 -16.62
N ASP A 219 -9.02 37.44 -17.84
CA ASP A 219 -8.13 37.25 -19.00
C ASP A 219 -6.80 38.04 -18.89
N GLU A 220 -6.75 39.07 -18.05
CA GLU A 220 -5.52 39.81 -17.70
C GLU A 220 -4.56 38.98 -16.81
N GLU A 221 -5.09 38.21 -15.88
CA GLU A 221 -4.30 37.30 -15.04
C GLU A 221 -3.78 36.12 -15.86
N LYS A 222 -4.63 35.58 -16.77
CA LYS A 222 -4.19 34.58 -17.74
C LYS A 222 -3.00 35.11 -18.55
N LYS A 223 -3.10 36.31 -19.12
CA LYS A 223 -2.03 36.96 -19.93
C LYS A 223 -0.68 37.02 -19.21
N LYS A 224 -0.65 37.37 -17.92
CA LYS A 224 0.59 37.39 -17.12
C LYS A 224 1.20 35.99 -16.95
N ILE A 225 0.38 34.98 -16.69
CA ILE A 225 0.83 33.59 -16.58
C ILE A 225 1.42 33.09 -17.91
N ILE A 226 0.87 33.49 -19.07
CA ILE A 226 1.44 33.13 -20.40
C ILE A 226 2.86 33.65 -20.55
N GLU A 227 3.11 34.92 -20.21
CA GLU A 227 4.44 35.51 -20.33
C GLU A 227 5.46 34.85 -19.39
N GLU A 228 5.03 34.47 -18.19
CA GLU A 228 5.91 33.79 -17.24
C GLU A 228 6.24 32.36 -17.70
N ILE A 229 5.28 31.64 -18.29
CA ILE A 229 5.53 30.33 -18.90
C ILE A 229 6.44 30.46 -20.14
N LYS A 230 6.21 31.45 -21.02
CA LYS A 230 7.07 31.72 -22.19
C LYS A 230 8.54 31.99 -21.84
N LYS A 231 8.82 32.50 -20.63
CA LYS A 231 10.19 32.73 -20.13
C LYS A 231 10.89 31.44 -19.64
N LYS A 232 10.18 30.32 -19.48
CA LYS A 232 10.71 29.05 -18.95
C LYS A 232 10.68 27.96 -20.01
N ARG A 233 11.86 27.40 -20.33
CA ARG A 233 11.97 26.24 -21.25
C ARG A 233 11.36 24.95 -20.71
N ASN A 234 11.27 24.80 -19.38
CA ASN A 234 10.69 23.64 -18.69
C ASN A 234 9.77 24.12 -17.56
N ILE A 235 8.60 23.51 -17.44
CA ILE A 235 7.58 23.79 -16.41
C ILE A 235 7.57 22.64 -15.40
N THR A 236 7.74 22.94 -14.11
CA THR A 236 7.66 21.93 -13.04
C THR A 236 6.34 22.01 -12.27
N THR A 237 6.00 20.96 -11.51
CA THR A 237 4.83 20.98 -10.59
C THR A 237 4.90 22.13 -9.59
N LYS A 238 6.10 22.58 -9.19
CA LYS A 238 6.30 23.70 -8.27
C LYS A 238 5.97 25.04 -8.93
N ASP A 239 6.27 25.18 -10.23
CA ASP A 239 5.87 26.36 -11.01
C ASP A 239 4.34 26.46 -11.11
N VAL A 240 3.66 25.36 -11.44
CA VAL A 240 2.18 25.33 -11.53
C VAL A 240 1.53 25.64 -10.18
N MET A 241 2.07 25.14 -9.08
CA MET A 241 1.60 25.48 -7.73
C MET A 241 1.69 26.98 -7.45
N ASN A 242 2.79 27.63 -7.83
CA ASN A 242 3.02 29.06 -7.63
C ASN A 242 2.14 29.91 -8.57
N MET A 243 2.13 29.59 -9.88
CA MET A 243 1.40 30.34 -10.92
C MET A 243 -0.12 30.42 -10.67
N PHE A 244 -0.71 29.35 -10.13
CA PHE A 244 -2.15 29.27 -9.87
C PHE A 244 -2.51 29.37 -8.38
N ASN A 245 -1.52 29.55 -7.50
CA ASN A 245 -1.65 29.50 -6.03
C ASN A 245 -2.49 28.29 -5.55
N VAL A 246 -2.11 27.09 -6.02
CA VAL A 246 -2.83 25.83 -5.76
C VAL A 246 -2.03 24.87 -4.88
N LYS A 247 -2.74 24.16 -3.99
CA LYS A 247 -2.17 23.07 -3.17
C LYS A 247 -1.63 21.97 -4.10
N ARG A 248 -0.55 21.29 -3.70
CA ARG A 248 0.15 20.27 -4.53
C ARG A 248 -0.78 19.18 -5.07
N ILE A 249 -1.81 18.80 -4.30
CA ILE A 249 -2.79 17.79 -4.65
C ILE A 249 -3.70 18.19 -5.83
N THR A 250 -3.91 19.49 -6.06
CA THR A 250 -4.70 20.03 -7.18
C THR A 250 -3.84 20.50 -8.36
N ALA A 251 -2.52 20.60 -8.20
CA ALA A 251 -1.60 21.02 -9.27
C ALA A 251 -1.61 20.08 -10.49
N TRP A 252 -1.83 18.78 -10.29
CA TRP A 252 -1.94 17.82 -11.39
C TRP A 252 -3.18 18.04 -12.26
N SER A 253 -4.31 18.39 -11.64
CA SER A 253 -5.55 18.73 -12.37
C SER A 253 -5.40 20.04 -13.15
N ALA A 254 -4.69 21.04 -12.60
CA ALA A 254 -4.36 22.26 -13.33
C ALA A 254 -3.44 21.98 -14.53
N MET A 255 -2.42 21.12 -14.36
CA MET A 255 -1.51 20.73 -15.44
C MET A 255 -2.24 19.97 -16.56
N LYS A 256 -3.22 19.12 -16.25
CA LYS A 256 -4.06 18.45 -17.26
C LYS A 256 -4.85 19.43 -18.12
N GLU A 257 -5.42 20.48 -17.53
CA GLU A 257 -6.20 21.45 -18.28
C GLU A 257 -5.30 22.31 -19.19
N LEU A 258 -4.07 22.66 -18.75
CA LEU A 258 -3.08 23.34 -19.59
C LEU A 258 -2.68 22.53 -20.84
N ILE A 259 -2.55 21.21 -20.72
CA ILE A 259 -2.25 20.31 -21.85
C ILE A 259 -3.46 20.25 -22.79
N LYS A 260 -4.66 20.08 -22.24
CA LYS A 260 -5.93 19.97 -22.99
C LYS A 260 -6.26 21.23 -23.77
N GLU A 261 -6.02 22.40 -23.20
CA GLU A 261 -6.19 23.70 -23.85
C GLU A 261 -5.03 24.04 -24.82
N GLY A 262 -4.03 23.15 -24.97
CA GLY A 262 -2.96 23.27 -25.97
C GLY A 262 -1.82 24.24 -25.61
N TRP A 263 -1.60 24.54 -24.33
CA TRP A 263 -0.58 25.50 -23.87
C TRP A 263 0.78 24.87 -23.61
N VAL A 264 0.75 23.57 -23.31
CA VAL A 264 1.89 22.80 -22.81
C VAL A 264 1.89 21.43 -23.47
N LYS A 265 3.00 21.09 -24.12
CA LYS A 265 3.28 19.73 -24.64
C LYS A 265 4.12 18.97 -23.63
N THR A 266 3.93 17.65 -23.58
CA THR A 266 4.77 16.74 -22.82
C THR A 266 5.93 16.26 -23.70
N GLU A 267 7.16 16.55 -23.31
CA GLU A 267 8.35 15.96 -23.93
C GLU A 267 8.93 14.87 -23.01
N GLY A 268 9.06 13.66 -23.55
CA GLY A 268 9.43 12.47 -22.80
C GLY A 268 10.88 12.05 -23.01
N ARG A 269 11.66 12.05 -21.93
CA ARG A 269 12.76 11.10 -21.76
C ARG A 269 12.55 10.29 -20.49
N ARG A 270 12.95 9.01 -20.54
CA ARG A 270 12.80 7.98 -19.51
C ARG A 270 12.95 8.57 -18.09
N ASN A 271 11.90 8.40 -17.27
CA ASN A 271 11.81 8.76 -15.84
C ASN A 271 11.71 10.24 -15.42
N LYS A 272 11.54 11.21 -16.33
CA LYS A 272 11.08 12.57 -15.95
C LYS A 272 10.15 13.18 -17.00
N THR A 273 8.88 13.37 -16.66
CA THR A 273 7.93 14.14 -17.49
C THR A 273 8.33 15.61 -17.49
N HIS A 274 8.87 16.08 -18.62
CA HIS A 274 9.12 17.49 -18.84
C HIS A 274 7.95 18.09 -19.61
N TYR A 275 7.56 19.29 -19.19
CA TYR A 275 6.44 20.03 -19.74
C TYR A 275 7.00 21.28 -20.39
N ILE A 276 6.81 21.41 -21.70
CA ILE A 276 7.38 22.46 -22.53
C ILE A 276 6.22 23.27 -23.13
N LEU A 277 6.42 24.57 -23.38
CA LEU A 277 5.43 25.38 -24.08
C LEU A 277 5.09 24.74 -25.45
N ALA A 278 3.81 24.71 -25.79
CA ALA A 278 3.30 24.11 -27.02
C ALA A 278 3.61 24.92 -28.29
#